data_AF-A0A1I2SLE0-F1
#
_entry.id   AF-A0A1I2SLE0-F1
#
_cell.length_a   1.000
_cell.length_b   1.000
_cell.length_c   1.000
_cell.angle_alpha   90.00
_cell.angle_beta   90.00
_cell.angle_gamma   90.00
#
_symmetry.space_group_name_H-M   'P 1'
#
loop_
_entity.id
_entity.type
_entity.pdbx_description
1 polymer ?
#
loop_
_entity_poly.entity_id
_entity_poly.type
_entity_poly.pdbx_seq_one_letter_code
_entity_poly.pdbx_strand_id
1 'polypeptide(L)'
;MNVHFTRIKQLAGCALVGVAAMLAAPAHAGVANLDSQAPMVYNHGEQFLDGGLSFTARISAYVQSLGITDGLGGTILDGSNPNSCGAIIDCPAGNTSKYYAGWNDGSVDVQRGGGFYSLNSLRFSFFAPVGGQPDGSYGQLVLKATTMDGNTVTRSADFAGQDGNGHFMFSTWNLDADFAALHLANLNISACLFDGNGGCQNMADWAPYAAQFAIDDLAFAVPLPGSAPLLLLGLAGLAAMRRRRAQ
;
A
#
# COMPACT_ATOMS: atom_id res chain seq x y z
N MET A 1 -22.56 -37.70 -45.47
CA MET A 1 -22.98 -37.26 -44.11
C MET A 1 -21.83 -37.03 -43.12
N ASN A 2 -20.55 -37.28 -43.43
CA ASN A 2 -19.45 -37.21 -42.44
C ASN A 2 -18.64 -35.89 -42.40
N VAL A 3 -18.92 -34.91 -43.27
CA VAL A 3 -18.10 -33.68 -43.37
C VAL A 3 -18.59 -32.56 -42.45
N HIS A 4 -19.84 -32.61 -42.01
CA HIS A 4 -20.44 -31.58 -41.15
C HIS A 4 -20.06 -31.72 -39.67
N PHE A 5 -19.78 -32.94 -39.20
CA PHE A 5 -19.41 -33.20 -37.80
C PHE A 5 -18.01 -32.71 -37.42
N THR A 6 -17.10 -32.59 -38.39
CA THR A 6 -15.70 -32.20 -38.16
C THR A 6 -15.55 -30.68 -37.98
N ARG A 7 -16.39 -29.87 -38.62
CA ARG A 7 -16.36 -28.39 -38.48
C ARG A 7 -16.91 -27.90 -37.14
N ILE A 8 -17.87 -28.61 -36.55
CA ILE A 8 -18.47 -28.24 -35.25
C ILE A 8 -17.47 -28.45 -34.09
N LYS A 9 -16.61 -29.47 -34.17
CA LYS A 9 -15.56 -29.72 -33.16
C LYS A 9 -14.42 -28.68 -33.20
N GLN A 10 -14.11 -28.10 -34.37
CA GLN A 10 -13.11 -27.03 -34.49
C GLN A 10 -13.63 -25.66 -33.99
N LEU A 11 -14.93 -25.39 -34.12
CA LEU A 11 -15.53 -24.15 -33.62
C LEU A 11 -15.66 -24.11 -32.09
N ALA A 12 -15.89 -25.26 -31.44
CA ALA A 12 -15.97 -25.36 -29.98
C ALA A 12 -14.62 -25.12 -29.27
N GLY A 13 -13.50 -25.49 -29.90
CA GLY A 13 -12.16 -25.29 -29.33
C GLY A 13 -11.72 -23.83 -29.24
N CYS A 14 -12.16 -22.97 -30.16
CA CYS A 14 -11.80 -21.54 -30.14
C CYS A 14 -12.63 -20.70 -29.17
N ALA A 15 -13.86 -21.12 -28.83
CA ALA A 15 -14.70 -20.38 -27.89
C ALA A 15 -14.25 -20.51 -26.44
N LEU A 16 -13.71 -21.67 -26.04
CA LEU A 16 -13.26 -21.93 -24.67
C LEU A 16 -11.95 -21.19 -24.31
N VAL A 17 -11.08 -20.92 -25.28
CA VAL A 17 -9.84 -20.14 -25.05
C VAL A 17 -10.15 -18.64 -24.88
N GLY A 18 -11.20 -18.13 -25.53
CA GLY A 18 -11.60 -16.72 -25.44
C GLY A 18 -12.20 -16.31 -24.08
N VAL A 19 -12.90 -17.23 -23.40
CA VAL A 19 -13.52 -16.95 -22.10
C VAL A 19 -12.49 -16.97 -20.96
N ALA A 20 -11.48 -17.84 -21.02
CA ALA A 20 -10.41 -17.90 -20.01
C ALA A 20 -9.52 -16.64 -20.00
N ALA A 21 -9.33 -15.99 -21.15
CA ALA A 21 -8.53 -14.77 -21.26
C ALA A 21 -9.20 -13.52 -20.67
N MET A 22 -10.52 -13.52 -20.48
CA MET A 22 -11.24 -12.37 -19.89
C MET A 22 -11.17 -12.32 -18.36
N LEU A 23 -10.84 -13.45 -17.71
CA LEU A 23 -10.70 -13.52 -16.25
C LEU A 23 -9.30 -13.14 -15.77
N ALA A 24 -8.32 -13.04 -16.67
CA ALA A 24 -6.95 -12.60 -16.39
C ALA A 24 -6.69 -11.22 -17.04
N ALA A 25 -7.54 -10.24 -16.73
CA ALA A 25 -7.28 -8.87 -17.13
C ALA A 25 -5.87 -8.48 -16.64
N PRO A 26 -4.98 -7.98 -17.51
CA PRO A 26 -3.68 -7.54 -17.07
C PRO A 26 -3.86 -6.45 -16.00
N ALA A 27 -3.03 -6.47 -14.97
CA ALA A 27 -2.95 -5.40 -13.99
C ALA A 27 -1.74 -4.52 -14.33
N HIS A 28 -1.89 -3.21 -14.16
CA HIS A 28 -0.80 -2.26 -14.29
C HIS A 28 -0.14 -2.14 -12.91
N ALA A 29 1.12 -2.55 -12.80
CA ALA A 29 1.90 -2.39 -11.59
C ALA A 29 2.32 -0.92 -11.44
N GLY A 30 2.31 -0.41 -10.21
CA GLY A 30 2.76 0.93 -9.84
C GLY A 30 3.48 0.89 -8.50
N VAL A 31 4.25 1.94 -8.22
CA VAL A 31 4.86 2.18 -6.92
C VAL A 31 4.51 3.59 -6.50
N ALA A 32 3.94 3.74 -5.31
CA ALA A 32 3.81 5.05 -4.66
C ALA A 32 5.03 5.26 -3.79
N ASN A 33 5.98 6.07 -4.28
CA ASN A 33 7.30 6.32 -3.69
C ASN A 33 7.42 7.71 -3.06
N LEU A 34 6.34 8.50 -3.09
CA LEU A 34 6.18 9.77 -2.38
C LEU A 34 7.19 10.88 -2.73
N ASP A 35 8.15 10.64 -3.62
CA ASP A 35 9.20 11.58 -4.02
C ASP A 35 8.64 12.84 -4.69
N SER A 36 7.45 12.74 -5.28
CA SER A 36 6.74 13.86 -5.89
C SER A 36 6.10 14.81 -4.88
N GLN A 37 5.94 14.37 -3.62
CA GLN A 37 5.30 15.15 -2.58
C GLN A 37 6.26 16.22 -2.03
N ALA A 38 5.71 17.38 -1.66
CA ALA A 38 6.49 18.35 -0.89
C ALA A 38 6.60 17.89 0.58
N PRO A 39 7.72 18.11 1.28
CA PRO A 39 7.78 17.96 2.73
C PRO A 39 6.74 18.87 3.38
N MET A 40 5.72 18.26 3.98
CA MET A 40 4.61 18.98 4.58
C MET A 40 3.93 18.13 5.64
N VAL A 41 3.33 18.82 6.60
CA VAL A 41 2.49 18.24 7.64
C VAL A 41 1.06 18.09 7.14
N TYR A 42 0.41 16.99 7.52
CA TYR A 42 -0.99 16.72 7.23
C TYR A 42 -1.81 16.64 8.51
N ASN A 43 -2.88 17.43 8.56
CA ASN A 43 -3.89 17.36 9.61
C ASN A 43 -4.87 16.20 9.39
N HIS A 44 -5.74 15.95 10.36
CA HIS A 44 -6.79 14.93 10.22
C HIS A 44 -7.66 15.17 8.98
N GLY A 45 -7.78 14.15 8.13
CA GLY A 45 -8.63 14.18 6.94
C GLY A 45 -8.01 14.87 5.73
N GLU A 46 -6.85 15.50 5.88
CA GLU A 46 -6.10 16.04 4.74
C GLU A 46 -5.57 14.91 3.87
N GLN A 47 -5.50 15.19 2.57
CA GLN A 47 -5.22 14.20 1.54
C GLN A 47 -4.07 14.61 0.63
N PHE A 48 -3.33 13.62 0.18
CA PHE A 48 -2.37 13.75 -0.92
C PHE A 48 -2.50 12.56 -1.89
N LEU A 49 -2.00 12.76 -3.11
CA LEU A 49 -2.09 11.78 -4.19
C LEU A 49 -0.69 11.37 -4.64
N ASP A 50 -0.42 10.08 -4.70
CA ASP A 50 0.84 9.54 -5.24
C ASP A 50 0.58 8.19 -5.93
N GLY A 51 1.20 7.95 -7.09
CA GLY A 51 0.97 6.72 -7.88
C GLY A 51 -0.48 6.51 -8.36
N GLY A 52 -1.39 7.48 -8.20
CA GLY A 52 -2.82 7.29 -8.44
C GLY A 52 -3.59 6.67 -7.26
N LEU A 53 -2.95 6.55 -6.10
CA LEU A 53 -3.58 6.31 -4.81
C LEU A 53 -3.81 7.65 -4.10
N SER A 54 -4.88 7.70 -3.30
CA SER A 54 -5.14 8.78 -2.34
C SER A 54 -4.77 8.32 -0.93
N PHE A 55 -4.05 9.17 -0.22
CA PHE A 55 -3.61 8.97 1.14
C PHE A 55 -4.31 10.00 2.01
N THR A 56 -5.03 9.55 3.04
CA THR A 56 -5.74 10.43 3.99
C THR A 56 -5.12 10.27 5.37
N ALA A 57 -4.53 11.36 5.90
CA ALA A 57 -3.93 11.35 7.22
C ALA A 57 -5.01 11.29 8.32
N ARG A 58 -4.76 10.52 9.38
CA ARG A 58 -5.67 10.36 10.51
C ARG A 58 -4.91 10.50 11.83
N ILE A 59 -5.34 11.43 12.67
CA ILE A 59 -4.98 11.41 14.10
C ILE A 59 -5.56 10.16 14.80
N SER A 60 -4.99 9.78 15.94
CA SER A 60 -5.42 8.58 16.67
C SER A 60 -6.89 8.62 17.10
N ALA A 61 -7.49 7.44 17.24
CA ALA A 61 -8.89 7.31 17.67
C ALA A 61 -9.11 7.92 19.06
N TYR A 62 -8.11 7.84 19.94
CA TYR A 62 -8.16 8.47 21.26
C TYR A 62 -8.20 9.99 21.19
N VAL A 63 -7.32 10.62 20.41
CA VAL A 63 -7.35 12.09 20.26
C VAL A 63 -8.71 12.54 19.71
N GLN A 64 -9.28 11.82 18.75
CA GLN A 64 -10.63 12.08 18.25
C GLN A 64 -11.71 11.94 19.34
N SER A 65 -11.58 10.94 20.22
CA SER A 65 -12.50 10.72 21.35
C SER A 65 -12.53 11.90 22.34
N LEU A 66 -11.47 12.69 22.40
CA LEU A 66 -11.39 13.92 23.20
C LEU A 66 -12.08 15.12 22.53
N GLY A 67 -12.71 14.92 21.36
CA GLY A 67 -13.34 15.98 20.56
C GLY A 67 -12.34 16.81 19.75
N ILE A 68 -11.08 16.37 19.67
CA ILE A 68 -10.05 17.04 18.89
C ILE A 68 -10.15 16.53 17.44
N THR A 69 -10.46 17.43 16.52
CA THR A 69 -10.62 17.13 15.08
C THR A 69 -9.51 17.69 14.21
N ASP A 70 -8.53 18.34 14.83
CA ASP A 70 -7.39 18.97 14.18
C ASP A 70 -6.10 18.59 14.92
N GLY A 71 -5.01 18.41 14.18
CA GLY A 71 -3.74 17.93 14.73
C GLY A 71 -2.94 17.08 13.75
N LEU A 72 -1.66 16.90 14.06
CA LEU A 72 -0.65 16.26 13.24
C LEU A 72 -0.96 14.76 13.05
N GLY A 73 -1.67 14.41 11.97
CA GLY A 73 -1.96 13.01 11.59
C GLY A 73 -0.75 12.33 10.96
N GLY A 74 0.08 13.11 10.27
CA GLY A 74 1.37 12.67 9.76
C GLY A 74 2.09 13.76 8.98
N THR A 75 3.21 13.40 8.37
CA THR A 75 4.04 14.32 7.61
C THR A 75 4.80 13.60 6.52
N ILE A 76 5.08 14.28 5.43
CA ILE A 76 6.07 13.84 4.44
C ILE A 76 7.44 14.36 4.88
N LEU A 77 8.40 13.44 5.00
CA LEU A 77 9.78 13.71 5.40
C LEU A 77 10.72 13.32 4.27
N ASP A 78 11.90 13.93 4.25
CA ASP A 78 12.94 13.66 3.25
C ASP A 78 14.11 12.92 3.91
N GLY A 79 14.26 11.63 3.59
CA GLY A 79 15.32 10.78 4.13
C GLY A 79 16.72 11.17 3.68
N SER A 80 16.86 11.96 2.61
CA SER A 80 18.15 12.53 2.21
C SER A 80 18.57 13.72 3.08
N ASN A 81 17.64 14.31 3.83
CA ASN A 81 17.89 15.42 4.73
C ASN A 81 17.90 14.94 6.19
N PRO A 82 19.08 14.85 6.85
CA PRO A 82 19.18 14.38 8.24
C PRO A 82 18.46 15.29 9.24
N ASN A 83 18.11 16.52 8.86
CA ASN A 83 17.35 17.44 9.70
C ASN A 83 15.83 17.34 9.48
N SER A 84 15.34 16.43 8.63
CA SER A 84 13.92 16.39 8.26
C SER A 84 13.01 16.08 9.46
N CYS A 85 13.47 15.28 10.42
CA CYS A 85 12.69 14.93 11.62
C CYS A 85 12.84 15.96 12.76
N GLY A 86 13.64 17.01 12.55
CA GLY A 86 13.97 17.99 13.57
C GLY A 86 14.97 17.46 14.60
N ALA A 87 15.06 18.12 15.76
CA ALA A 87 16.10 17.89 16.75
C ALA A 87 15.77 16.83 17.82
N ILE A 88 14.50 16.42 17.93
CA ILE A 88 14.02 15.55 19.02
C ILE A 88 13.74 14.14 18.53
N ILE A 89 13.15 14.03 17.33
CA ILE A 89 12.65 12.79 16.75
C ILE A 89 13.77 12.12 15.96
N ASP A 90 13.86 10.79 16.06
CA ASP A 90 14.85 10.02 15.32
C ASP A 90 14.37 9.72 13.89
N CYS A 91 15.12 10.19 12.89
CA CYS A 91 14.84 9.81 11.50
C CYS A 91 15.25 8.36 11.27
N PRO A 92 14.37 7.52 10.69
CA PRO A 92 14.75 6.18 10.29
C PRO A 92 15.88 6.18 9.27
N ALA A 93 16.82 5.26 9.43
CA ALA A 93 17.92 5.03 8.51
C ALA A 93 17.52 4.09 7.36
N GLY A 94 18.38 4.04 6.35
CA GLY A 94 18.20 3.13 5.21
C GLY A 94 17.18 3.60 4.18
N ASN A 95 16.71 4.85 4.26
CA ASN A 95 15.91 5.46 3.21
C ASN A 95 16.41 6.87 2.84
N THR A 96 16.61 7.10 1.54
CA THR A 96 17.07 8.40 1.00
C THR A 96 16.01 9.10 0.16
N SER A 97 14.85 8.48 -0.08
CA SER A 97 13.69 9.10 -0.71
C SER A 97 12.83 9.84 0.31
N LYS A 98 11.77 10.48 -0.17
CA LYS A 98 10.73 11.00 0.72
C LYS A 98 9.83 9.87 1.20
N TYR A 99 9.32 9.97 2.41
CA TYR A 99 8.45 8.97 3.02
C TYR A 99 7.36 9.63 3.86
N TYR A 100 6.27 8.90 4.11
CA TYR A 100 5.21 9.34 5.00
C TYR A 100 5.49 8.83 6.42
N ALA A 101 5.47 9.73 7.40
CA ALA A 101 5.52 9.38 8.81
C ALA A 101 4.16 9.63 9.47
N GLY A 102 3.54 8.58 10.01
CA GLY A 102 2.34 8.67 10.84
C GLY A 102 2.71 8.96 12.28
N TRP A 103 2.11 10.00 12.87
CA TRP A 103 2.50 10.54 14.18
C TRP A 103 1.43 10.27 15.25
N ASN A 104 1.85 10.25 16.52
CA ASN A 104 0.97 10.25 17.68
C ASN A 104 -0.13 9.17 17.68
N ASP A 105 0.25 7.91 17.43
CA ASP A 105 -0.67 6.76 17.28
C ASP A 105 -1.66 6.89 16.10
N GLY A 106 -1.38 7.81 15.18
CA GLY A 106 -2.18 8.05 13.99
C GLY A 106 -2.15 6.90 12.99
N SER A 107 -2.85 7.12 11.88
CA SER A 107 -2.88 6.19 10.75
C SER A 107 -2.97 6.94 9.42
N VAL A 108 -2.82 6.21 8.33
CA VAL A 108 -3.11 6.72 6.99
C VAL A 108 -4.04 5.75 6.28
N ASP A 109 -5.13 6.27 5.73
CA ASP A 109 -6.01 5.52 4.84
C ASP A 109 -5.50 5.65 3.42
N VAL A 110 -5.33 4.53 2.72
CA VAL A 110 -4.90 4.45 1.33
C VAL A 110 -6.06 3.90 0.50
N GLN A 111 -6.42 4.63 -0.55
CA GLN A 111 -7.55 4.33 -1.42
C GLN A 111 -7.20 4.58 -2.87
N ARG A 112 -7.98 4.01 -3.79
CA ARG A 112 -7.91 4.37 -5.20
C ARG A 112 -9.20 5.04 -5.65
N GLY A 113 -9.08 6.22 -6.26
CA GLY A 113 -10.23 6.89 -6.87
C GLY A 113 -10.87 6.04 -7.96
N GLY A 114 -12.16 5.73 -7.81
CA GLY A 114 -12.96 5.07 -8.85
C GLY A 114 -12.70 3.57 -9.03
N GLY A 115 -12.04 2.89 -8.08
CA GLY A 115 -11.85 1.44 -8.16
C GLY A 115 -11.07 0.85 -7.00
N PHE A 116 -10.53 -0.35 -7.23
CA PHE A 116 -9.69 -1.06 -6.27
C PHE A 116 -8.25 -1.17 -6.75
N TYR A 117 -7.40 -1.61 -5.85
CA TYR A 117 -6.02 -1.97 -6.11
C TYR A 117 -5.65 -3.19 -5.26
N SER A 118 -4.54 -3.84 -5.56
CA SER A 118 -3.91 -4.82 -4.66
C SER A 118 -2.55 -4.31 -4.22
N LEU A 119 -2.10 -4.70 -3.03
CA LEU A 119 -0.80 -4.31 -2.49
C LEU A 119 0.12 -5.53 -2.44
N ASN A 120 1.30 -5.42 -3.04
CA ASN A 120 2.29 -6.51 -3.12
C ASN A 120 3.38 -6.36 -2.06
N SER A 121 3.85 -5.14 -1.84
CA SER A 121 4.85 -4.85 -0.83
C SER A 121 4.81 -3.38 -0.42
N LEU A 122 5.49 -3.07 0.67
CA LEU A 122 5.82 -1.71 1.07
C LEU A 122 7.13 -1.70 1.86
N ARG A 123 7.76 -0.53 1.96
CA ARG A 123 8.84 -0.29 2.90
C ARG A 123 8.30 0.41 4.13
N PHE A 124 8.84 0.06 5.29
CA PHE A 124 8.38 0.62 6.54
C PHE A 124 9.48 0.63 7.60
N SER A 125 9.32 1.49 8.60
CA SER A 125 10.19 1.57 9.77
C SER A 125 9.45 2.06 11.00
N PHE A 126 9.99 1.76 12.18
CA PHE A 126 9.57 2.43 13.40
C PHE A 126 10.09 3.86 13.39
N PHE A 127 9.22 4.81 13.76
CA PHE A 127 9.57 6.22 13.80
C PHE A 127 9.68 6.67 15.25
N ALA A 128 10.87 6.61 15.85
CA ALA A 128 10.98 6.80 17.29
C ALA A 128 10.61 8.25 17.70
N PRO A 129 9.68 8.44 18.66
CA PRO A 129 9.23 9.77 19.08
C PRO A 129 10.33 10.61 19.73
N VAL A 130 11.37 9.94 20.24
CA VAL A 130 12.58 10.57 20.75
C VAL A 130 13.79 9.73 20.38
N GLY A 131 14.90 10.38 20.02
CA GLY A 131 16.16 9.72 19.73
C GLY A 131 16.85 9.10 20.94
N GLY A 132 17.81 8.20 20.67
CA GLY A 132 18.61 7.53 21.70
C GLY A 132 17.91 6.36 22.38
N GLN A 133 16.86 5.81 21.76
CA GLN A 133 16.22 4.59 22.23
C GLN A 133 17.21 3.41 22.17
N PRO A 134 17.24 2.52 23.18
CA PRO A 134 18.03 1.29 23.12
C PRO A 134 17.66 0.43 21.91
N ASP A 135 18.60 -0.37 21.40
CA ASP A 135 18.26 -1.35 20.36
C ASP A 135 17.25 -2.38 20.91
N GLY A 136 16.24 -2.69 20.11
CA GLY A 136 15.11 -3.50 20.56
C GLY A 136 13.97 -3.57 19.55
N SER A 137 13.00 -4.41 19.88
CA SER A 137 11.76 -4.56 19.11
C SER A 137 10.65 -3.78 19.81
N TYR A 138 10.18 -2.71 19.19
CA TYR A 138 9.27 -1.74 19.81
C TYR A 138 7.81 -1.97 19.46
N GLY A 139 7.53 -2.67 18.35
CA GLY A 139 6.16 -2.82 17.88
C GLY A 139 6.04 -3.39 16.47
N GLN A 140 4.85 -3.21 15.91
CA GLN A 140 4.51 -3.69 14.58
C GLN A 140 3.86 -2.59 13.74
N LEU A 141 4.10 -2.66 12.43
CA LEU A 141 3.22 -2.04 11.47
C LEU A 141 1.97 -2.92 11.30
N VAL A 142 0.80 -2.30 11.28
CA VAL A 142 -0.49 -2.98 11.14
C VAL A 142 -1.19 -2.48 9.88
N LEU A 143 -1.52 -3.43 9.01
CA LEU A 143 -2.31 -3.24 7.81
C LEU A 143 -3.72 -3.76 8.07
N LYS A 144 -4.71 -2.87 8.05
CA LYS A 144 -6.13 -3.21 8.12
C LYS A 144 -6.80 -2.90 6.79
N ALA A 145 -6.93 -3.94 5.97
CA ALA A 145 -7.54 -3.87 4.65
C ALA A 145 -9.06 -4.03 4.75
N THR A 146 -9.79 -3.25 3.95
CA THR A 146 -11.20 -3.48 3.61
C THR A 146 -11.27 -3.84 2.13
N THR A 147 -11.77 -5.04 1.82
CA THR A 147 -11.89 -5.51 0.43
C THR A 147 -13.13 -4.91 -0.26
N MET A 148 -13.18 -5.00 -1.59
CA MET A 148 -14.35 -4.61 -2.39
C MET A 148 -15.64 -5.32 -1.98
N ASP A 149 -15.53 -6.51 -1.42
CA ASP A 149 -16.68 -7.30 -0.92
C ASP A 149 -17.07 -6.94 0.52
N GLY A 150 -16.41 -5.95 1.13
CA GLY A 150 -16.67 -5.47 2.49
C GLY A 150 -15.96 -6.25 3.60
N ASN A 151 -15.16 -7.27 3.27
CA ASN A 151 -14.42 -8.04 4.26
C ASN A 151 -13.27 -7.22 4.84
N THR A 152 -13.00 -7.40 6.14
CA THR A 152 -11.81 -6.83 6.79
C THR A 152 -10.74 -7.89 6.97
N VAL A 153 -9.52 -7.60 6.51
CA VAL A 153 -8.35 -8.47 6.66
C VAL A 153 -7.23 -7.69 7.34
N THR A 154 -6.65 -8.27 8.38
CA THR A 154 -5.52 -7.66 9.08
C THR A 154 -4.24 -8.45 8.84
N ARG A 155 -3.14 -7.72 8.67
CA ARG A 155 -1.76 -8.24 8.71
C ARG A 155 -0.92 -7.34 9.59
N SER A 156 0.08 -7.91 10.25
CA SER A 156 1.10 -7.13 10.95
C SER A 156 2.51 -7.67 10.70
N ALA A 157 3.50 -6.78 10.80
CA ALA A 157 4.90 -7.12 10.72
C ALA A 157 5.70 -6.29 11.72
N ASP A 158 6.63 -6.95 12.41
CA ASP A 158 7.53 -6.32 13.37
C ASP A 158 8.39 -5.27 12.66
N PHE A 159 8.62 -4.14 13.33
CA PHE A 159 9.60 -3.18 12.87
C PHE A 159 11.00 -3.78 12.88
N ALA A 160 11.83 -3.39 11.93
CA ALA A 160 13.25 -3.73 11.98
C ALA A 160 13.94 -3.02 13.15
N GLY A 161 15.05 -3.59 13.60
CA GLY A 161 15.89 -3.00 14.64
C GLY A 161 16.67 -1.77 14.15
N GLN A 162 17.69 -1.42 14.90
CA GLN A 162 18.52 -0.24 14.63
C GLN A 162 19.77 -0.56 13.79
N ASP A 163 20.29 0.46 13.10
CA ASP A 163 21.61 0.41 12.48
C ASP A 163 22.74 0.58 13.51
N GLY A 164 23.99 0.56 13.05
CA GLY A 164 25.16 0.73 13.92
C GLY A 164 25.27 2.09 14.62
N ASN A 165 24.44 3.07 14.24
CA ASN A 165 24.36 4.39 14.87
C ASN A 165 23.14 4.54 15.79
N GLY A 166 22.32 3.49 15.93
CA GLY A 166 21.13 3.50 16.77
C GLY A 166 19.86 4.02 16.07
N HIS A 167 19.87 4.17 14.75
CA HIS A 167 18.70 4.63 13.99
C HIS A 167 17.86 3.44 13.51
N PHE A 168 16.53 3.48 13.72
CA PHE A 168 15.64 2.43 13.24
C PHE A 168 15.70 2.30 11.72
N MET A 169 15.80 1.07 11.22
CA MET A 169 16.01 0.83 9.80
C MET A 169 14.70 0.67 9.05
N PHE A 170 14.64 1.19 7.82
CA PHE A 170 13.62 0.77 6.87
C PHE A 170 13.84 -0.69 6.47
N SER A 171 12.76 -1.48 6.50
CA SER A 171 12.71 -2.83 5.95
C SER A 171 11.65 -2.92 4.87
N THR A 172 11.76 -3.94 4.01
CA THR A 172 10.75 -4.23 2.98
C THR A 172 9.87 -5.37 3.44
N TRP A 173 8.56 -5.15 3.47
CA TRP A 173 7.59 -6.20 3.69
C TRP A 173 7.02 -6.67 2.36
N ASN A 174 7.39 -7.89 1.96
CA ASN A 174 6.72 -8.59 0.87
C ASN A 174 5.49 -9.30 1.45
N LEU A 175 4.30 -8.93 0.97
CA LEU A 175 3.05 -9.48 1.45
C LEU A 175 2.84 -10.89 0.92
N ASP A 176 2.20 -11.73 1.74
CA ASP A 176 1.87 -13.09 1.34
C ASP A 176 0.93 -13.11 0.13
N ALA A 177 0.94 -14.21 -0.62
CA ALA A 177 0.17 -14.33 -1.85
C ALA A 177 -1.34 -14.13 -1.64
N ASP A 178 -1.87 -14.53 -0.48
CA ASP A 178 -3.29 -14.39 -0.17
C ASP A 178 -3.67 -12.93 0.04
N PHE A 179 -2.84 -12.15 0.75
CA PHE A 179 -3.07 -10.72 0.92
C PHE A 179 -2.85 -9.95 -0.39
N ALA A 180 -1.79 -10.29 -1.15
CA ALA A 180 -1.48 -9.64 -2.42
C ALA A 180 -2.53 -9.89 -3.52
N ALA A 181 -3.36 -10.92 -3.36
CA ALA A 181 -4.50 -11.21 -4.24
C ALA A 181 -5.78 -10.43 -3.87
N LEU A 182 -5.80 -9.70 -2.74
CA LEU A 182 -6.99 -8.96 -2.30
C LEU A 182 -7.25 -7.73 -3.20
N HIS A 183 -8.52 -7.53 -3.52
CA HIS A 183 -9.01 -6.30 -4.14
C HIS A 183 -9.39 -5.30 -3.04
N LEU A 184 -8.47 -4.39 -2.73
CA LEU A 184 -8.58 -3.41 -1.66
C LEU A 184 -9.46 -2.23 -2.09
N ALA A 185 -10.52 -1.98 -1.32
CA ALA A 185 -11.29 -0.74 -1.38
C ALA A 185 -10.66 0.35 -0.50
N ASN A 186 -10.13 -0.05 0.66
CA ASN A 186 -9.37 0.80 1.58
C ASN A 186 -8.27 -0.01 2.27
N LEU A 187 -7.18 0.64 2.59
CA LEU A 187 -6.15 0.11 3.47
C LEU A 187 -5.84 1.15 4.54
N ASN A 188 -6.12 0.83 5.80
CA ASN A 188 -5.63 1.63 6.91
C ASN A 188 -4.27 1.09 7.36
N ILE A 189 -3.27 1.96 7.40
CA ILE A 189 -1.91 1.66 7.86
C ILE A 189 -1.69 2.39 9.19
N SER A 190 -1.33 1.65 10.21
CA SER A 190 -1.08 2.16 11.57
C SER A 190 0.10 1.41 12.20
N ALA A 191 0.47 1.81 13.41
CA ALA A 191 1.44 1.10 14.23
C ALA A 191 0.85 0.70 15.58
N CYS A 192 1.44 -0.30 16.21
CA CYS A 192 1.20 -0.63 17.61
C CYS A 192 2.52 -0.88 18.32
N LEU A 193 2.54 -0.70 19.63
CA LEU A 193 3.70 -0.94 20.49
C LEU A 193 3.55 -2.23 21.29
N PHE A 194 4.65 -2.96 21.47
CA PHE A 194 4.65 -4.18 22.27
C PHE A 194 4.53 -3.89 23.76
N ASP A 195 3.65 -4.60 24.44
CA ASP A 195 3.43 -4.45 25.89
C ASP A 195 4.38 -5.30 26.76
N GLY A 196 5.31 -6.03 26.13
CA GLY A 196 6.22 -6.97 26.81
C GLY A 196 5.59 -8.29 27.25
N ASN A 197 4.27 -8.46 27.09
CA ASN A 197 3.50 -9.66 27.44
C ASN A 197 2.94 -10.39 26.19
N GLY A 198 3.42 -10.01 25.00
CA GLY A 198 3.00 -10.58 23.72
C GLY A 198 1.80 -9.86 23.08
N GLY A 199 1.32 -8.77 23.68
CA GLY A 199 0.31 -7.89 23.07
C GLY A 199 0.94 -6.74 22.29
N CYS A 200 0.18 -6.16 21.36
CA CYS A 200 0.55 -4.98 20.59
C CYS A 200 -0.61 -3.98 20.61
N GLN A 201 -0.37 -2.77 21.13
CA GLN A 201 -1.42 -1.77 21.35
C GLN A 201 -1.13 -0.49 20.55
N ASN A 202 -2.12 -0.03 19.77
CA ASN A 202 -2.12 1.32 19.20
C ASN A 202 -2.70 2.24 20.27
N MET A 203 -1.90 3.20 20.72
CA MET A 203 -2.03 3.87 22.02
C MET A 203 -1.82 2.94 23.22
N ALA A 204 -0.61 2.96 23.76
CA ALA A 204 -0.27 2.28 25.00
C ALA A 204 -0.36 3.26 26.16
N ASP A 205 -1.05 2.89 27.25
CA ASP A 205 -1.13 3.72 28.48
C ASP A 205 0.26 4.07 29.04
N TRP A 206 1.25 3.20 28.80
CA TRP A 206 2.65 3.35 29.23
C TRP A 206 3.51 4.16 28.26
N ALA A 207 3.03 4.40 27.03
CA ALA A 207 3.72 5.18 26.01
C ALA A 207 2.68 5.86 25.08
N PRO A 208 1.95 6.86 25.58
CA PRO A 208 0.96 7.58 24.78
C PRO A 208 1.64 8.32 23.64
N TYR A 209 1.02 8.34 22.46
CA TYR A 209 1.50 9.04 21.27
C TYR A 209 2.81 8.52 20.68
N ALA A 210 3.22 7.30 21.05
CA ALA A 210 4.50 6.73 20.67
C ALA A 210 4.40 5.66 19.56
N ALA A 211 3.21 5.20 19.18
CA ALA A 211 3.00 4.26 18.09
C ALA A 211 3.08 4.98 16.73
N GLN A 212 4.28 5.46 16.41
CA GLN A 212 4.58 6.16 15.17
C GLN A 212 5.27 5.23 14.19
N PHE A 213 5.10 5.51 12.90
CA PHE A 213 5.68 4.69 11.84
C PHE A 213 6.08 5.55 10.65
N ALA A 214 6.96 4.99 9.82
CA ALA A 214 7.25 5.51 8.49
C ALA A 214 6.90 4.47 7.43
N ILE A 215 6.37 4.90 6.28
CA ILE A 215 6.13 4.07 5.10
C ILE A 215 6.63 4.73 3.82
N ASP A 216 7.06 3.89 2.89
CA ASP A 216 7.49 4.29 1.56
C ASP A 216 7.34 3.11 0.56
N ASP A 217 7.53 3.38 -0.74
CA ASP A 217 7.61 2.39 -1.82
C ASP A 217 6.47 1.36 -1.78
N LEU A 218 5.22 1.82 -1.72
CA LEU A 218 4.06 0.94 -1.77
C LEU A 218 3.95 0.38 -3.19
N ALA A 219 4.34 -0.87 -3.39
CA ALA A 219 4.19 -1.56 -4.67
C ALA A 219 2.78 -2.13 -4.77
N PHE A 220 2.00 -1.61 -5.72
CA PHE A 220 0.61 -1.97 -5.90
C PHE A 220 0.31 -2.35 -7.35
N ALA A 221 -0.80 -3.05 -7.56
CA ALA A 221 -1.33 -3.32 -8.89
C ALA A 221 -2.76 -2.81 -9.01
N VAL A 222 -3.06 -2.26 -10.19
CA VAL A 222 -4.39 -1.78 -10.52
C VAL A 222 -4.95 -2.51 -11.73
N PRO A 223 -6.23 -2.92 -11.75
CA PRO A 223 -6.85 -3.46 -12.95
C PRO A 223 -6.70 -2.48 -14.13
N LEU A 224 -6.30 -2.98 -15.31
CA LEU A 224 -6.34 -2.15 -16.51
C LEU A 224 -7.79 -1.73 -16.79
N PRO A 225 -7.98 -0.51 -17.34
CA PRO A 225 -9.29 -0.12 -17.84
C PRO A 225 -9.75 -1.14 -18.90
N GLY A 226 -11.02 -1.59 -18.80
CA GLY A 226 -11.58 -2.63 -19.68
C GLY A 226 -11.54 -2.30 -21.17
N SER A 227 -11.25 -1.05 -21.55
CA SER A 227 -11.02 -0.63 -22.93
C SER A 227 -9.71 -1.14 -23.51
N ALA A 228 -8.66 -1.35 -22.72
CA ALA A 228 -7.35 -1.78 -23.23
C ALA A 228 -7.37 -3.22 -23.80
N PRO A 229 -7.96 -4.22 -23.13
CA PRO A 229 -8.17 -5.54 -23.72
C PRO A 229 -9.06 -5.50 -24.98
N LEU A 230 -10.11 -4.67 -24.99
CA LEU A 230 -10.99 -4.52 -26.15
C LEU A 230 -10.26 -3.89 -27.35
N LEU A 231 -9.38 -2.92 -27.10
CA LEU A 231 -8.54 -2.32 -28.13
C LEU A 231 -7.56 -3.36 -28.71
N LEU A 232 -6.87 -4.10 -27.84
CA LEU A 232 -5.97 -5.18 -28.26
C LEU A 232 -6.71 -6.27 -29.05
N LEU A 233 -7.92 -6.63 -28.63
CA LEU A 233 -8.77 -7.57 -29.34
C LEU A 233 -9.19 -7.02 -30.71
N GLY A 234 -9.53 -5.74 -30.79
CA GLY A 234 -9.83 -5.04 -32.04
C GLY A 234 -8.64 -5.04 -33.01
N LEU A 235 -7.44 -4.76 -32.51
CA LEU A 235 -6.20 -4.79 -33.30
C LEU A 235 -5.86 -6.21 -33.78
N ALA A 236 -6.03 -7.21 -32.92
CA ALA A 236 -5.83 -8.61 -33.29
C ALA A 236 -6.83 -9.05 -34.39
N GLY A 237 -8.08 -8.62 -34.29
CA GLY A 237 -9.11 -8.85 -35.32
C GLY A 237 -8.72 -8.24 -36.67
N LEU A 238 -8.24 -6.99 -36.68
CA LEU A 238 -7.77 -6.32 -37.89
C LEU A 238 -6.55 -7.02 -38.52
N ALA A 239 -5.59 -7.45 -37.70
CA ALA A 239 -4.42 -8.19 -38.17
C ALA A 239 -4.81 -9.54 -38.81
N ALA A 240 -5.75 -10.28 -38.19
CA ALA A 240 -6.26 -11.53 -38.72
C ALA A 240 -7.00 -11.35 -40.06
N MET A 241 -7.79 -10.28 -40.19
CA MET A 241 -8.45 -9.93 -41.47
C MET A 241 -7.44 -9.59 -42.56
N ARG A 242 -6.38 -8.83 -42.24
CA ARG A 242 -5.33 -8.48 -43.20
C ARG A 242 -4.60 -9.72 -43.71
N ARG A 243 -4.29 -10.67 -42.83
CA ARG A 243 -3.63 -11.93 -43.19
C ARG A 243 -4.50 -12.79 -44.11
N ARG A 244 -5.83 -12.79 -43.90
CA ARG A 244 -6.79 -13.47 -44.79
C ARG A 244 -6.94 -12.83 -46.16
N ARG A 245 -6.71 -11.52 -46.30
CA ARG A 245 -6.74 -10.82 -47.61
C ARG A 245 -5.44 -10.98 -48.40
N ALA A 246 -4.35 -11.37 -47.75
CA ALA A 246 -3.04 -11.58 -48.38
C ALA A 246 -2.78 -13.05 -48.79
N GLN A 247 -3.75 -13.95 -48.53
CA GLN A 247 -3.80 -15.33 -49.00
C GLN A 247 -4.87 -15.46 -50.06
#